data_AF-A0A1Q3MXV9-F1
#
_entry.id   AF-A0A1Q3MXV9-F1
#
_cell.length_a   1.000
_cell.length_b   1.000
_cell.length_c   1.000
_cell.angle_alpha   90.00
_cell.angle_beta   90.00
_cell.angle_gamma   90.00
#
_symmetry.space_group_name_H-M   'P 1'
#
loop_
_entity.id
_entity.type
_entity.pdbx_description
1 polymer ?
#
loop_
_entity_poly.entity_id
_entity_poly.type
_entity_poly.pdbx_seq_one_letter_code
_entity_poly.pdbx_strand_id
1 'polypeptide(L)'
;MEKINHIKAYILGLLVGSGKIDENTFVIDLPFKKWGMEPKRMNIIATDILTKICQYFNSSYNFNVTYEIGNGKWLIMPIDNSDISSLKKDLEFLGLPIGGFLLSTADLTIAKEKLTGVNTASFLSGVFDTRASLTLSHRRFTDDAPVVSVEIPGSTRNFNFVVQLCAWLTNLGSTTDQILYNHPNQHSASDPDYKGWKKGFKIRFLVRSFLTQYSFALQAKSIDVTKIEKHQKKEEQIPCILRKLRTPSPVSVHTDQNSNELPIEVRNKLFFHYHHFCAVLGCPHAPVEEIEKLVKDKNKYINFFPRLSKGTKTELLEKLKEIQTEYFSELEISTHKAKVSRLIEHEDFESFTGIDQGIAYLFAETLNGKRHTGSMEDIIQKHTSEILTLKTIGATFDSPLLVINATNDRAFICSSVSNSLNQQLIKTRIKVDNLTVKLK
;
A
#
# COMPACT_ATOMS: atom_id res chain seq x y z
N MET A 1 35.16 -1.73 -20.90
CA MET A 1 33.98 -1.11 -20.27
C MET A 1 34.41 -0.61 -18.90
N GLU A 2 34.23 0.68 -18.62
CA GLU A 2 34.47 1.21 -17.28
C GLU A 2 33.53 0.53 -16.28
N LYS A 3 34.08 0.15 -15.13
CA LYS A 3 33.32 -0.40 -14.01
C LYS A 3 32.44 0.71 -13.45
N ILE A 4 31.13 0.48 -13.33
CA ILE A 4 30.22 1.40 -12.62
C ILE A 4 30.78 1.61 -11.21
N ASN A 5 31.20 2.83 -10.90
CA ASN A 5 31.68 3.21 -9.58
C ASN A 5 30.51 3.64 -8.69
N HIS A 6 30.78 3.92 -7.42
CA HIS A 6 29.75 4.26 -6.44
C HIS A 6 28.98 5.55 -6.78
N ILE A 7 29.63 6.53 -7.43
CA ILE A 7 28.99 7.79 -7.87
C ILE A 7 28.01 7.52 -9.01
N LYS A 8 28.45 6.81 -10.06
CA LYS A 8 27.59 6.35 -11.16
C LYS A 8 26.42 5.54 -10.61
N ALA A 9 26.68 4.58 -9.72
CA ALA A 9 25.65 3.76 -9.09
C ALA A 9 24.60 4.61 -8.36
N TYR A 10 25.01 5.62 -7.58
CA TYR A 10 24.09 6.54 -6.92
C TYR A 10 23.21 7.32 -7.90
N ILE A 11 23.79 7.87 -8.98
CA ILE A 11 23.03 8.58 -10.03
C ILE A 11 22.00 7.65 -10.68
N LEU A 12 22.40 6.43 -11.03
CA LEU A 12 21.50 5.42 -11.61
C LEU A 12 20.38 5.05 -10.63
N GLY A 13 20.67 5.00 -9.33
CA GLY A 13 19.68 4.83 -8.27
C GLY A 13 18.66 5.97 -8.18
N LEU A 14 19.11 7.23 -8.31
CA LEU A 14 18.21 8.39 -8.37
C LEU A 14 17.26 8.30 -9.58
N LEU A 15 17.79 7.92 -10.75
CA LEU A 15 17.03 7.73 -11.98
C LEU A 15 16.02 6.59 -11.87
N VAL A 16 16.43 5.42 -11.38
CA VAL A 16 15.50 4.30 -11.16
C VAL A 16 14.42 4.68 -10.16
N GLY A 17 14.80 5.40 -9.10
CA GLY A 17 13.88 5.85 -8.07
C GLY A 17 12.82 6.80 -8.62
N SER A 18 13.18 7.89 -9.30
CA SER A 18 12.20 8.90 -9.74
C SER A 18 12.52 9.61 -11.05
N GLY A 19 13.27 8.97 -11.92
CA GLY A 19 13.63 9.44 -13.24
C GLY A 19 12.57 9.17 -14.31
N LYS A 20 12.44 10.12 -15.22
CA LYS A 20 11.85 9.94 -16.55
C LYS A 20 12.94 10.25 -17.59
N ILE A 21 13.13 9.36 -18.55
CA ILE A 21 14.08 9.58 -19.64
C ILE A 21 13.32 9.72 -20.95
N ASP A 22 13.65 10.76 -21.71
CA ASP A 22 13.21 10.97 -23.08
C ASP A 22 14.44 10.82 -24.03
N GLU A 23 14.31 11.14 -25.31
CA GLU A 23 15.35 10.83 -26.31
C GLU A 23 16.72 11.46 -25.97
N ASN A 24 16.75 12.75 -25.67
CA ASN A 24 18.00 13.49 -25.41
C ASN A 24 18.03 14.18 -24.04
N THR A 25 17.11 13.84 -23.14
CA THR A 25 17.01 14.48 -21.82
C THR A 25 16.44 13.52 -20.77
N PHE A 26 16.51 13.93 -19.51
CA PHE A 26 15.86 13.27 -18.40
C PHE A 26 15.39 14.28 -17.36
N VAL A 27 14.45 13.85 -16.52
CA VAL A 27 14.01 14.58 -15.33
C VAL A 27 14.06 13.63 -14.14
N ILE A 28 14.65 14.06 -13.02
CA ILE A 28 14.58 13.37 -11.73
C ILE A 28 13.79 14.22 -10.73
N ASP A 29 12.70 13.66 -10.22
CA ASP A 29 11.90 14.32 -9.18
C ASP A 29 12.44 14.01 -7.78
N LEU A 30 12.82 15.05 -7.04
CA LEU A 30 13.17 14.98 -5.62
C LEU A 30 12.08 15.67 -4.76
N PRO A 31 11.31 14.91 -3.97
CA PRO A 31 10.19 15.45 -3.22
C PRO A 31 10.61 16.11 -1.89
N PHE A 32 10.80 17.44 -1.86
CA PHE A 32 11.23 18.18 -0.65
C PHE A 32 10.34 17.93 0.59
N LYS A 33 9.02 17.72 0.44
CA LYS A 33 8.11 17.42 1.57
C LYS A 33 8.49 16.15 2.33
N LYS A 34 9.28 15.27 1.72
CA LYS A 34 9.73 14.01 2.31
C LYS A 34 11.14 14.09 2.92
N TRP A 35 11.79 15.27 2.85
CA TRP A 35 13.23 15.44 3.06
C TRP A 35 13.58 16.28 4.30
N GLY A 36 12.59 16.74 5.05
CA GLY A 36 12.84 17.45 6.30
C GLY A 36 11.56 17.77 7.06
N MET A 37 11.58 17.53 8.36
CA MET A 37 10.51 17.96 9.27
C MET A 37 10.64 19.44 9.69
N GLU A 38 11.78 20.09 9.42
CA GLU A 38 12.13 21.43 9.91
C GLU A 38 12.52 22.40 8.77
N PRO A 39 11.82 23.54 8.60
CA PRO A 39 12.10 24.52 7.54
C PRO A 39 13.52 25.08 7.52
N LYS A 40 14.19 25.16 8.68
CA LYS A 40 15.57 25.69 8.81
C LYS A 40 16.61 24.86 8.05
N ARG A 41 16.27 23.63 7.64
CA ARG A 41 17.18 22.71 6.93
C ARG A 41 17.07 22.79 5.41
N MET A 42 16.16 23.61 4.88
CA MET A 42 16.02 23.82 3.44
C MET A 42 17.32 24.31 2.79
N ASN A 43 18.13 25.10 3.51
CA ASN A 43 19.43 25.57 3.02
C ASN A 43 20.45 24.42 2.88
N ILE A 44 20.47 23.48 3.84
CA ILE A 44 21.34 22.29 3.78
C ILE A 44 20.92 21.39 2.61
N ILE A 45 19.61 21.18 2.45
CA ILE A 45 19.05 20.42 1.31
C ILE A 45 19.45 21.07 -0.01
N ALA A 46 19.32 22.40 -0.11
CA ALA A 46 19.71 23.13 -1.32
C ALA A 46 21.21 22.99 -1.60
N THR A 47 22.07 23.13 -0.59
CA THR A 47 23.52 22.95 -0.77
C THR A 47 23.86 21.52 -1.21
N ASP A 48 23.32 20.49 -0.56
CA ASP A 48 23.54 19.08 -0.92
C ASP A 48 23.14 18.80 -2.37
N ILE A 49 21.96 19.25 -2.79
CA ILE A 49 21.48 19.02 -4.15
C ILE A 49 22.31 19.81 -5.16
N LEU A 50 22.45 21.13 -4.97
CA LEU A 50 23.08 22.02 -5.93
C LEU A 50 24.57 21.75 -6.14
N THR A 51 25.28 21.32 -5.10
CA THR A 51 26.74 21.13 -5.17
C THR A 51 27.10 19.68 -5.46
N LYS A 52 26.66 18.74 -4.61
CA LYS A 52 27.09 17.34 -4.65
C LYS A 52 26.55 16.60 -5.87
N ILE A 53 25.25 16.72 -6.15
CA ILE A 53 24.64 16.02 -7.30
C ILE A 53 25.18 16.60 -8.61
N CYS A 54 25.34 17.93 -8.71
CA CYS A 54 25.94 18.57 -9.89
C CYS A 54 27.35 18.04 -10.16
N GLN A 55 28.21 18.02 -9.13
CA GLN A 55 29.57 17.49 -9.22
C GLN A 55 29.59 16.01 -9.62
N TYR A 56 28.63 15.22 -9.14
CA TYR A 56 28.52 13.80 -9.49
C TYR A 56 28.22 13.59 -10.97
N PHE A 57 27.26 14.34 -11.54
CA PHE A 57 26.98 14.29 -12.98
C PHE A 57 28.18 14.76 -13.80
N ASN A 58 28.80 15.87 -13.41
CA ASN A 58 29.95 16.42 -14.13
C ASN A 58 31.14 15.43 -14.16
N SER A 59 31.52 14.92 -12.99
CA SER A 59 32.65 13.99 -12.87
C SER A 59 32.41 12.61 -13.47
N SER A 60 31.15 12.16 -13.57
CA SER A 60 30.82 10.80 -14.04
C SER A 60 30.42 10.74 -15.51
N TYR A 61 29.80 11.80 -16.05
CA TYR A 61 29.20 11.83 -17.38
C TYR A 61 29.57 13.08 -18.19
N ASN A 62 30.44 13.95 -17.68
CA ASN A 62 30.96 15.13 -18.38
C ASN A 62 29.87 16.15 -18.82
N PHE A 63 28.78 16.26 -18.05
CA PHE A 63 27.78 17.31 -18.22
C PHE A 63 27.26 17.80 -16.87
N ASN A 64 26.78 19.05 -16.84
CA ASN A 64 26.15 19.63 -15.66
C ASN A 64 24.63 19.44 -15.70
N VAL A 65 24.00 19.57 -14.54
CA VAL A 65 22.55 19.56 -14.40
C VAL A 65 22.04 20.92 -13.92
N THR A 66 20.81 21.23 -14.32
CA THR A 66 20.00 22.38 -13.90
C THR A 66 18.91 21.92 -12.94
N TYR A 67 18.38 22.87 -12.18
CA TYR A 67 17.38 22.62 -11.14
C TYR A 67 16.20 23.56 -11.28
N GLU A 68 15.00 22.99 -11.28
CA GLU A 68 13.76 23.76 -11.20
C GLU A 68 13.02 23.44 -9.89
N ILE A 69 12.54 24.48 -9.21
CA ILE A 69 11.71 24.35 -8.02
C ILE A 69 10.26 24.61 -8.44
N GLY A 70 9.41 23.59 -8.36
CA GLY A 70 8.02 23.71 -8.78
C GLY A 70 7.12 22.71 -8.04
N ASN A 71 5.90 23.15 -7.69
CA ASN A 71 4.87 22.33 -7.03
C ASN A 71 5.36 21.54 -5.81
N GLY A 72 6.36 22.09 -5.13
CA GLY A 72 6.95 21.40 -4.02
C GLY A 72 7.71 20.14 -4.42
N LYS A 73 8.58 20.27 -5.42
CA LYS A 73 9.58 19.30 -5.84
C LYS A 73 10.80 20.06 -6.36
N TRP A 74 11.94 19.38 -6.33
CA TRP A 74 13.13 19.77 -7.09
C TRP A 74 13.23 18.85 -8.30
N LEU A 75 13.31 19.44 -9.49
CA LEU A 75 13.49 18.73 -10.74
C LEU A 75 14.95 18.87 -11.15
N ILE A 76 15.65 17.74 -11.31
CA ILE A 76 17.01 17.73 -11.83
C ILE A 76 16.95 17.36 -13.31
N MET A 77 17.56 18.18 -14.15
CA MET A 77 17.59 17.99 -15.61
C MET A 77 19.00 18.24 -16.14
N PRO A 78 19.43 17.59 -17.23
CA PRO A 78 20.69 17.98 -17.88
C PRO A 78 20.59 19.41 -18.44
N ILE A 79 21.72 20.11 -18.55
CA ILE A 79 21.76 21.37 -19.31
C ILE A 79 21.49 21.11 -20.79
N ASP A 80 20.99 22.11 -21.51
CA ASP A 80 20.69 22.00 -22.94
C ASP A 80 21.89 21.47 -23.73
N ASN A 81 21.61 20.58 -24.70
CA ASN A 81 22.60 19.90 -25.56
C ASN A 81 23.59 18.95 -24.84
N SER A 82 23.30 18.52 -23.60
CA SER A 82 24.10 17.47 -22.95
C SER A 82 23.95 16.12 -23.66
N ASP A 83 25.06 15.41 -23.86
CA ASP A 83 25.05 14.01 -24.33
C ASP A 83 24.81 13.05 -23.17
N ILE A 84 23.61 12.48 -23.09
CA ILE A 84 23.24 11.49 -22.07
C ILE A 84 23.49 10.04 -22.50
N SER A 85 24.15 9.80 -23.65
CA SER A 85 24.36 8.46 -24.22
C SER A 85 25.17 7.55 -23.30
N SER A 86 26.20 8.07 -22.63
CA SER A 86 26.99 7.29 -21.67
C SER A 86 26.13 6.83 -20.48
N LEU A 87 25.22 7.68 -20.02
CA LEU A 87 24.31 7.35 -18.91
C LEU A 87 23.32 6.26 -19.32
N LYS A 88 22.79 6.33 -20.55
CA LYS A 88 21.91 5.28 -21.10
C LYS A 88 22.63 3.94 -21.24
N LYS A 89 23.90 3.94 -21.68
CA LYS A 89 24.73 2.72 -21.75
C LYS A 89 24.93 2.08 -20.37
N ASP A 90 25.13 2.88 -19.32
CA ASP A 90 25.28 2.36 -17.95
C ASP A 90 23.95 1.80 -17.40
N LEU A 91 22.81 2.40 -17.72
CA LEU A 91 21.48 1.83 -17.42
C LEU A 91 21.28 0.49 -18.13
N GLU A 92 21.54 0.44 -19.43
CA GLU A 92 21.38 -0.76 -20.27
C GLU A 92 22.31 -1.89 -19.80
N PHE A 93 23.54 -1.57 -19.40
CA PHE A 93 24.48 -2.52 -18.80
C PHE A 93 23.96 -3.17 -17.51
N LEU A 94 23.16 -2.44 -16.73
CA LEU A 94 22.47 -2.93 -15.52
C LEU A 94 21.10 -3.56 -15.82
N GLY A 95 20.69 -3.64 -17.08
CA GLY A 95 19.37 -4.15 -17.48
C GLY A 95 18.22 -3.20 -17.14
N LEU A 96 18.50 -1.92 -16.94
CA LEU A 96 17.52 -0.91 -16.55
C LEU A 96 16.97 -0.17 -17.78
N PRO A 97 15.71 0.31 -17.72
CA PRO A 97 15.09 1.01 -18.84
C PRO A 97 15.78 2.34 -19.17
N ILE A 98 15.91 2.62 -20.47
CA ILE A 98 16.56 3.82 -21.02
C ILE A 98 15.55 4.88 -21.53
N GLY A 99 14.27 4.71 -21.24
CA GLY A 99 13.19 5.59 -21.72
C GLY A 99 11.90 5.46 -20.91
N GLY A 100 11.08 6.51 -20.95
CA GLY A 100 9.85 6.62 -20.17
C GLY A 100 10.10 6.83 -18.67
N PHE A 101 9.09 6.58 -17.85
CA PHE A 101 9.23 6.58 -16.39
C PHE A 101 9.85 5.25 -15.95
N LEU A 102 11.08 5.29 -15.43
CA LEU A 102 11.90 4.09 -15.21
C LEU A 102 11.23 3.07 -14.28
N LEU A 103 10.59 3.53 -13.19
CA LEU A 103 9.85 2.65 -12.27
C LEU A 103 8.77 1.80 -12.95
N SER A 104 8.21 2.27 -14.06
CA SER A 104 7.13 1.56 -14.76
C SER A 104 7.57 0.22 -15.34
N THR A 105 8.85 0.09 -15.67
CA THR A 105 9.41 -1.08 -16.38
C THR A 105 10.73 -1.58 -15.80
N ALA A 106 11.27 -0.95 -14.76
CA ALA A 106 12.52 -1.37 -14.13
C ALA A 106 12.46 -2.81 -13.63
N ASP A 107 13.46 -3.59 -14.02
CA ASP A 107 13.76 -4.92 -13.48
C ASP A 107 15.13 -4.86 -12.78
N LEU A 108 15.17 -5.22 -11.51
CA LEU A 108 16.37 -5.12 -10.69
C LEU A 108 17.24 -6.39 -10.73
N THR A 109 16.87 -7.41 -11.52
CA THR A 109 17.58 -8.70 -11.55
C THR A 109 19.05 -8.53 -11.94
N ILE A 110 19.31 -7.92 -13.11
CA ILE A 110 20.67 -7.73 -13.62
C ILE A 110 21.46 -6.73 -12.75
N ALA A 111 20.80 -5.65 -12.31
CA ALA A 111 21.43 -4.66 -11.44
C ALA A 111 21.91 -5.26 -10.12
N LYS A 112 21.11 -6.17 -9.52
CA LYS A 112 21.44 -6.87 -8.29
C LYS A 112 22.65 -7.81 -8.43
N GLU A 113 22.80 -8.45 -9.58
CA GLU A 113 23.94 -9.34 -9.86
C GLU A 113 25.24 -8.56 -10.10
N LYS A 114 25.15 -7.45 -10.83
CA LYS A 114 26.33 -6.67 -11.25
C LYS A 114 26.85 -5.69 -10.19
N LEU A 115 25.97 -5.16 -9.34
CA LEU A 115 26.36 -4.22 -8.29
C LEU A 115 26.73 -4.99 -7.02
N THR A 116 27.93 -4.72 -6.48
CA THR A 116 28.44 -5.33 -5.25
C THR A 116 29.00 -4.28 -4.28
N GLY A 117 28.93 -4.56 -2.98
CA GLY A 117 29.57 -3.76 -1.94
C GLY A 117 29.10 -2.30 -1.94
N VAL A 118 30.06 -1.36 -1.95
CA VAL A 118 29.76 0.08 -1.93
C VAL A 118 28.88 0.54 -3.09
N ASN A 119 28.99 -0.08 -4.27
CA ASN A 119 28.18 0.28 -5.42
C ASN A 119 26.70 -0.08 -5.21
N THR A 120 26.42 -1.22 -4.58
CA THR A 120 25.07 -1.62 -4.18
C THR A 120 24.48 -0.62 -3.19
N ALA A 121 25.25 -0.29 -2.14
CA ALA A 121 24.83 0.67 -1.12
C ALA A 121 24.49 2.03 -1.75
N SER A 122 25.37 2.55 -2.61
CA SER A 122 25.16 3.84 -3.29
C SER A 122 23.96 3.84 -4.23
N PHE A 123 23.75 2.76 -5.02
CA PHE A 123 22.56 2.62 -5.85
C PHE A 123 21.27 2.66 -5.02
N LEU A 124 21.21 1.91 -3.92
CA LEU A 124 20.06 1.88 -3.04
C LEU A 124 19.84 3.23 -2.34
N SER A 125 20.89 3.91 -1.89
CA SER A 125 20.79 5.27 -1.34
C SER A 125 20.15 6.24 -2.33
N GLY A 126 20.47 6.17 -3.63
CA GLY A 126 19.80 6.99 -4.65
C GLY A 126 18.29 6.70 -4.75
N VAL A 127 17.90 5.43 -4.68
CA VAL A 127 16.48 5.04 -4.64
C VAL A 127 15.80 5.58 -3.36
N PHE A 128 16.47 5.49 -2.21
CA PHE A 128 15.92 5.96 -0.93
C PHE A 128 15.82 7.49 -0.86
N ASP A 129 16.79 8.21 -1.40
CA ASP A 129 16.77 9.67 -1.42
C ASP A 129 15.58 10.18 -2.25
N THR A 130 15.24 9.52 -3.35
CA THR A 130 14.04 9.90 -4.14
C THR A 130 12.72 9.42 -3.55
N ARG A 131 12.67 8.23 -2.91
CA ARG A 131 11.39 7.57 -2.56
C ARG A 131 11.09 7.37 -1.09
N ALA A 132 12.09 7.34 -0.22
CA ALA A 132 11.86 7.12 1.19
C ALA A 132 11.33 8.39 1.87
N SER A 133 10.31 8.20 2.71
CA SER A 133 9.84 9.16 3.69
C SER A 133 10.12 8.66 5.10
N LEU A 134 10.25 9.60 6.03
CA LEU A 134 10.48 9.35 7.45
C LEU A 134 9.23 9.77 8.24
N THR A 135 8.77 8.94 9.16
CA THR A 135 7.66 9.27 10.07
C THR A 135 7.87 8.66 11.45
N LEU A 136 7.55 9.42 12.51
CA LEU A 136 7.62 8.96 13.91
C LEU A 136 6.63 7.83 14.21
N SER A 137 5.48 7.83 13.56
CA SER A 137 4.51 6.75 13.66
C SER A 137 3.63 6.63 12.42
N HIS A 138 3.08 5.43 12.23
CA HIS A 138 2.12 5.13 11.17
C HIS A 138 0.87 4.49 11.75
N ARG A 139 -0.24 5.24 11.79
CA ARG A 139 -1.57 4.76 12.25
C ARG A 139 -1.55 4.06 13.63
N ARG A 140 -0.53 4.31 14.44
CA ARG A 140 -0.43 3.86 15.81
C ARG A 140 -0.49 5.12 16.64
N PHE A 141 -1.28 5.11 17.70
CA PHE A 141 -1.49 6.25 18.59
C PHE A 141 -0.25 6.57 19.46
N THR A 142 0.94 6.10 19.06
CA THR A 142 2.21 6.12 19.81
C THR A 142 3.39 6.25 18.85
N ASP A 143 4.44 6.98 19.25
CA ASP A 143 5.66 7.24 18.45
C ASP A 143 6.79 6.21 18.65
N ASP A 144 6.49 5.09 19.30
CA ASP A 144 7.49 4.07 19.68
C ASP A 144 8.00 3.19 18.51
N ALA A 145 7.48 3.39 17.30
CA ALA A 145 7.81 2.62 16.10
C ALA A 145 8.03 3.55 14.90
N PRO A 146 9.08 4.38 14.92
CA PRO A 146 9.44 5.22 13.78
C PRO A 146 9.82 4.35 12.59
N VAL A 147 9.48 4.82 11.40
CA VAL A 147 9.67 4.04 10.17
C VAL A 147 10.33 4.82 9.05
N VAL A 148 11.04 4.07 8.21
CA VAL A 148 11.40 4.47 6.86
C VAL A 148 10.41 3.81 5.89
N SER A 149 9.71 4.61 5.09
CA SER A 149 8.72 4.13 4.12
C SER A 149 9.16 4.49 2.71
N VAL A 150 9.57 3.50 1.92
CA VAL A 150 9.80 3.67 0.48
C VAL A 150 8.45 3.73 -0.23
N GLU A 151 8.10 4.89 -0.79
CA GLU A 151 6.79 5.14 -1.40
C GLU A 151 6.86 5.20 -2.92
N ILE A 152 6.14 4.31 -3.59
CA ILE A 152 6.08 4.23 -5.06
C ILE A 152 4.71 4.72 -5.53
N PRO A 153 4.62 5.62 -6.52
CA PRO A 153 3.35 6.16 -6.99
C PRO A 153 2.37 5.09 -7.50
N GLY A 154 1.07 5.29 -7.28
CA GLY A 154 0.02 4.36 -7.74
C GLY A 154 -0.17 4.29 -9.25
N SER A 155 0.37 5.26 -9.99
CA SER A 155 0.49 5.18 -11.45
C SER A 155 1.50 4.11 -11.90
N THR A 156 2.41 3.69 -11.02
CA THR A 156 3.38 2.62 -11.30
C THR A 156 2.63 1.29 -11.32
N ARG A 157 2.67 0.55 -12.43
CA ARG A 157 2.04 -0.78 -12.53
C ARG A 157 3.02 -1.93 -12.27
N ASN A 158 4.24 -1.61 -11.86
CA ASN A 158 5.32 -2.57 -11.68
C ASN A 158 5.33 -3.17 -10.27
N PHE A 159 4.50 -4.19 -10.05
CA PHE A 159 4.46 -4.93 -8.79
C PHE A 159 5.74 -5.74 -8.57
N ASN A 160 6.39 -6.18 -9.64
CA ASN A 160 7.62 -6.95 -9.58
C ASN A 160 8.77 -6.12 -8.97
N PHE A 161 8.91 -4.85 -9.37
CA PHE A 161 9.89 -3.93 -8.77
C PHE A 161 9.77 -3.87 -7.23
N VAL A 162 8.55 -3.83 -6.69
CA VAL A 162 8.32 -3.80 -5.24
C VAL A 162 8.86 -5.06 -4.57
N VAL A 163 8.61 -6.23 -5.18
CA VAL A 163 9.08 -7.53 -4.69
C VAL A 163 10.59 -7.63 -4.80
N GLN A 164 11.16 -7.30 -5.95
CA GLN A 164 12.60 -7.36 -6.20
C GLN A 164 13.38 -6.42 -5.27
N LEU A 165 12.91 -5.17 -5.11
CA LEU A 165 13.53 -4.22 -4.18
C LEU A 165 13.46 -4.76 -2.76
N CYS A 166 12.28 -5.18 -2.28
CA CYS A 166 12.15 -5.73 -0.93
C CYS A 166 13.02 -6.99 -0.71
N ALA A 167 13.09 -7.89 -1.69
CA ALA A 167 13.89 -9.11 -1.61
C ALA A 167 15.39 -8.82 -1.64
N TRP A 168 15.82 -7.83 -2.44
CA TRP A 168 17.20 -7.36 -2.43
C TRP A 168 17.58 -6.79 -1.07
N LEU A 169 16.71 -5.96 -0.49
CA LEU A 169 16.92 -5.42 0.84
C LEU A 169 16.92 -6.52 1.93
N THR A 170 16.09 -7.54 1.77
CA THR A 170 16.09 -8.69 2.71
C THR A 170 17.40 -9.47 2.61
N ASN A 171 17.93 -9.69 1.39
CA ASN A 171 19.22 -10.34 1.18
C ASN A 171 20.39 -9.60 1.83
N LEU A 172 20.28 -8.27 1.95
CA LEU A 172 21.29 -7.44 2.59
C LEU A 172 21.10 -7.35 4.12
N GLY A 173 20.14 -8.07 4.69
CA GLY A 173 19.97 -8.21 6.15
C GLY A 173 18.92 -7.31 6.79
N SER A 174 18.14 -6.56 6.01
CA SER A 174 17.04 -5.76 6.57
C SER A 174 15.75 -6.57 6.71
N THR A 175 14.91 -6.19 7.66
CA THR A 175 13.61 -6.83 7.88
C THR A 175 12.47 -5.86 7.60
N THR A 176 11.62 -6.23 6.64
CA THR A 176 10.42 -5.47 6.29
C THR A 176 9.33 -5.63 7.36
N ASP A 177 8.80 -4.52 7.87
CA ASP A 177 7.67 -4.49 8.81
C ASP A 177 6.34 -4.71 8.06
N GLN A 178 6.15 -4.02 6.94
CA GLN A 178 4.92 -4.11 6.15
C GLN A 178 5.16 -3.71 4.69
N ILE A 179 4.45 -4.37 3.79
CA ILE A 179 4.26 -3.89 2.41
C ILE A 179 2.80 -3.53 2.19
N LEU A 180 2.57 -2.34 1.65
CA LEU A 180 1.29 -1.95 1.08
C LEU A 180 1.40 -1.98 -0.44
N TYR A 181 0.64 -2.84 -1.11
CA TYR A 181 0.50 -2.94 -2.55
C TYR A 181 -0.63 -2.04 -3.04
N ASN A 182 -0.46 -1.47 -4.24
CA ASN A 182 -1.47 -0.64 -4.88
C ASN A 182 -2.61 -1.49 -5.47
N HIS A 183 -3.40 -2.12 -4.62
CA HIS A 183 -4.43 -3.08 -5.02
C HIS A 183 -5.71 -2.93 -4.18
N PRO A 184 -6.91 -3.14 -4.74
CA PRO A 184 -8.17 -3.04 -4.00
C PRO A 184 -8.21 -3.86 -2.70
N ASN A 185 -7.75 -5.13 -2.72
CA ASN A 185 -7.76 -5.96 -1.50
C ASN A 185 -6.89 -5.42 -0.34
N GLN A 186 -6.07 -4.38 -0.54
CA GLN A 186 -5.33 -3.73 0.54
C GLN A 186 -5.87 -2.35 0.90
N HIS A 187 -6.29 -1.56 -0.09
CA HIS A 187 -6.73 -0.17 0.14
C HIS A 187 -8.25 -0.02 0.26
N SER A 188 -9.02 -1.00 -0.18
CA SER A 188 -10.49 -1.09 -0.16
C SER A 188 -11.01 -2.48 0.23
N ALA A 189 -10.26 -3.19 1.09
CA ALA A 189 -10.57 -4.57 1.48
C ALA A 189 -12.01 -4.79 1.98
N SER A 190 -12.68 -3.77 2.54
CA SER A 190 -14.05 -3.92 3.05
C SER A 190 -15.15 -3.46 2.12
N ASP A 191 -14.86 -2.48 1.25
CA ASP A 191 -15.85 -1.73 0.49
C ASP A 191 -15.62 -2.00 -1.00
N PRO A 192 -16.48 -2.80 -1.66
CA PRO A 192 -16.26 -3.24 -3.04
C PRO A 192 -16.36 -2.12 -4.08
N ASP A 193 -16.85 -0.93 -3.67
CA ASP A 193 -17.08 0.21 -4.56
C ASP A 193 -16.14 1.39 -4.25
N TYR A 194 -15.24 1.29 -3.26
CA TYR A 194 -14.34 2.39 -2.90
C TYR A 194 -13.29 2.66 -3.98
N LYS A 195 -13.56 3.65 -4.84
CA LYS A 195 -12.69 4.06 -5.96
C LYS A 195 -11.35 4.67 -5.55
N GLY A 196 -11.19 5.08 -4.29
CA GLY A 196 -9.96 5.67 -3.76
C GLY A 196 -8.83 4.68 -3.49
N TRP A 197 -8.85 3.46 -4.04
CA TRP A 197 -7.87 2.41 -3.73
C TRP A 197 -6.47 2.63 -4.34
N LYS A 198 -6.35 3.49 -5.37
CA LYS A 198 -5.10 3.77 -6.10
C LYS A 198 -4.16 4.71 -5.33
N LYS A 199 -3.65 4.25 -4.18
CA LYS A 199 -2.83 5.06 -3.26
C LYS A 199 -1.32 4.90 -3.44
N GLY A 200 -0.88 3.98 -4.31
CA GLY A 200 0.52 3.62 -4.46
C GLY A 200 0.97 2.49 -3.54
N PHE A 201 2.27 2.21 -3.62
CA PHE A 201 2.92 1.15 -2.85
C PHE A 201 3.77 1.75 -1.74
N LYS A 202 3.90 1.00 -0.65
CA LYS A 202 4.79 1.35 0.46
C LYS A 202 5.56 0.12 0.91
N ILE A 203 6.87 0.20 1.00
CA ILE A 203 7.71 -0.78 1.69
C ILE A 203 8.20 -0.12 2.97
N ARG A 204 7.88 -0.70 4.12
CA ARG A 204 8.13 -0.09 5.44
C ARG A 204 9.12 -0.91 6.24
N PHE A 205 10.06 -0.19 6.83
CA PHE A 205 11.06 -0.71 7.75
C PHE A 205 10.97 0.07 9.05
N LEU A 206 11.22 -0.60 10.17
CA LEU A 206 11.60 0.13 11.37
C LEU A 206 12.95 0.81 11.13
N VAL A 207 13.15 1.98 11.72
CA VAL A 207 14.32 2.82 11.46
C VAL A 207 15.63 2.11 11.81
N ARG A 208 15.70 1.39 12.93
CA ARG A 208 16.90 0.63 13.31
C ARG A 208 17.26 -0.42 12.26
N SER A 209 16.31 -1.28 11.86
CA SER A 209 16.54 -2.24 10.78
C SER A 209 17.02 -1.61 9.47
N PHE A 210 16.55 -0.40 9.15
CA PHE A 210 17.04 0.33 7.98
C PHE A 210 18.50 0.78 8.17
N LEU A 211 18.80 1.43 9.30
CA LEU A 211 20.11 2.01 9.58
C LEU A 211 21.23 0.98 9.81
N THR A 212 20.89 -0.25 10.19
CA THR A 212 21.90 -1.33 10.32
C THR A 212 22.59 -1.64 8.99
N GLN A 213 21.88 -1.48 7.86
CA GLN A 213 22.37 -1.91 6.54
C GLN A 213 22.45 -0.78 5.52
N TYR A 214 21.72 0.32 5.72
CA TYR A 214 21.55 1.37 4.74
C TYR A 214 21.73 2.77 5.31
N SER A 215 21.94 3.72 4.41
CA SER A 215 22.03 5.14 4.72
C SER A 215 21.47 5.97 3.59
N PHE A 216 21.17 7.23 3.91
CA PHE A 216 20.88 8.26 2.91
C PHE A 216 22.18 8.91 2.46
N ALA A 217 22.31 9.23 1.17
CA ALA A 217 23.48 9.98 0.70
C ALA A 217 23.34 11.48 1.00
N LEU A 218 22.11 11.93 1.22
CA LEU A 218 21.77 13.31 1.57
C LEU A 218 21.82 13.52 3.08
N GLN A 219 22.53 14.56 3.49
CA GLN A 219 22.83 14.81 4.88
C GLN A 219 21.57 15.13 5.69
N ALA A 220 20.64 15.90 5.11
CA ALA A 220 19.40 16.27 5.78
C ALA A 220 18.57 15.04 6.22
N LYS A 221 18.40 14.05 5.33
CA LYS A 221 17.70 12.80 5.64
C LYS A 221 18.47 11.93 6.63
N SER A 222 19.80 11.85 6.49
CA SER A 222 20.67 11.11 7.42
C SER A 222 20.60 11.65 8.86
N ILE A 223 20.50 12.97 9.03
CA ILE A 223 20.33 13.57 10.35
C ILE A 223 18.94 13.25 10.93
N ASP A 224 17.88 13.40 10.12
CA ASP A 224 16.51 13.17 10.57
C ASP A 224 16.26 11.72 10.98
N VAL A 225 16.73 10.76 10.17
CA VAL A 225 16.57 9.34 10.48
C VAL A 225 17.27 8.96 11.78
N THR A 226 18.45 9.51 12.04
CA THR A 226 19.20 9.29 13.29
C THR A 226 18.51 9.93 14.50
N LYS A 227 17.82 11.06 14.31
CA LYS A 227 17.05 11.71 15.39
C LYS A 227 15.83 10.87 15.77
N ILE A 228 15.10 10.35 14.78
CA ILE A 228 13.90 9.55 15.05
C ILE A 228 14.22 8.13 15.53
N GLU A 229 15.38 7.57 15.16
CA GLU A 229 15.86 6.25 15.63
C GLU A 229 15.80 6.13 17.15
N LYS A 230 16.18 7.19 17.87
CA LYS A 230 16.17 7.25 19.35
C LYS A 230 14.78 7.06 19.98
N HIS A 231 13.71 7.25 19.21
CA HIS A 231 12.33 7.06 19.66
C HIS A 231 11.86 5.61 19.48
N GLN A 232 12.60 4.78 18.75
CA GLN A 232 12.22 3.40 18.54
C GLN A 232 12.37 2.59 19.84
N LYS A 233 11.23 2.13 20.36
CA LYS A 233 11.15 1.15 21.46
C LYS A 233 10.66 -0.20 20.98
N LYS A 234 10.01 -0.23 19.81
CA LYS A 234 9.50 -1.47 19.23
C LYS A 234 10.64 -2.27 18.58
N GLU A 235 10.66 -3.55 18.92
CA GLU A 235 11.55 -4.52 18.30
C GLU A 235 11.13 -4.87 16.86
N GLU A 236 12.13 -5.21 16.06
CA GLU A 236 11.98 -5.70 14.70
C GLU A 236 11.11 -6.95 14.63
N GLN A 237 10.44 -7.11 13.50
CA GLN A 237 9.78 -8.38 13.21
C GLN A 237 10.83 -9.45 12.89
N ILE A 238 10.43 -10.71 13.04
CA ILE A 238 11.21 -11.85 12.53
C ILE A 238 11.26 -11.86 11.00
N PRO A 239 12.27 -12.49 10.38
CA PRO A 239 12.38 -12.61 8.92
C PRO A 239 11.12 -13.14 8.25
N CYS A 240 10.82 -12.65 7.04
CA CYS A 240 9.58 -12.97 6.32
C CYS A 240 9.34 -14.48 6.15
N ILE A 241 10.38 -15.26 5.86
CA ILE A 241 10.29 -16.71 5.64
C ILE A 241 9.84 -17.48 6.89
N LEU A 242 10.18 -16.98 8.08
CA LEU A 242 9.82 -17.57 9.37
C LEU A 242 8.52 -16.99 9.95
N ARG A 243 7.90 -16.03 9.25
CA ARG A 243 6.84 -15.20 9.81
C ARG A 243 5.51 -15.94 9.82
N LYS A 244 4.94 -16.10 11.03
CA LYS A 244 3.56 -16.52 11.20
C LYS A 244 2.60 -15.41 10.80
N LEU A 245 1.55 -15.77 10.07
CA LEU A 245 0.55 -14.80 9.63
C LEU A 245 -0.52 -14.66 10.70
N ARG A 246 -0.76 -13.43 11.15
CA ARG A 246 -1.97 -13.12 11.89
C ARG A 246 -3.18 -13.35 10.97
N THR A 247 -4.25 -13.93 11.50
CA THR A 247 -5.50 -14.14 10.78
C THR A 247 -5.96 -12.83 10.13
N PRO A 248 -6.01 -12.77 8.79
CA PRO A 248 -6.44 -11.56 8.10
C PRO A 248 -7.95 -11.40 8.21
N SER A 249 -8.40 -10.15 8.12
CA SER A 249 -9.82 -9.87 7.92
C SER A 249 -10.24 -10.33 6.51
N PRO A 250 -11.50 -10.77 6.33
CA PRO A 250 -12.04 -11.05 5.01
C PRO A 250 -11.92 -9.85 4.06
N VAL A 251 -11.86 -10.13 2.77
CA VAL A 251 -11.82 -9.13 1.70
C VAL A 251 -13.07 -9.22 0.84
N SER A 252 -13.63 -8.07 0.51
CA SER A 252 -14.73 -7.94 -0.45
C SER A 252 -14.19 -8.10 -1.87
N VAL A 253 -14.95 -8.78 -2.75
CA VAL A 253 -14.70 -8.81 -4.18
C VAL A 253 -15.00 -7.42 -4.74
N HIS A 254 -13.95 -6.69 -5.09
CA HIS A 254 -14.06 -5.29 -5.50
C HIS A 254 -14.44 -5.16 -6.98
N THR A 255 -15.19 -4.13 -7.35
CA THR A 255 -15.59 -3.88 -8.75
C THR A 255 -14.40 -3.69 -9.68
N ASP A 256 -13.38 -2.98 -9.22
CA ASP A 256 -12.13 -2.76 -9.97
C ASP A 256 -11.11 -3.94 -9.84
N GLN A 257 -11.52 -5.11 -9.34
CA GLN A 257 -10.64 -6.27 -9.15
C GLN A 257 -10.02 -6.77 -10.47
N ASN A 258 -10.72 -6.57 -11.59
CA ASN A 258 -10.26 -6.88 -12.95
C ASN A 258 -9.86 -5.62 -13.76
N SER A 259 -9.52 -4.51 -13.09
CA SER A 259 -9.15 -3.28 -13.77
C SER A 259 -7.93 -3.46 -14.69
N ASN A 260 -8.01 -2.88 -15.90
CA ASN A 260 -6.89 -2.83 -16.85
C ASN A 260 -5.68 -2.03 -16.34
N GLU A 261 -5.84 -1.29 -15.24
CA GLU A 261 -4.75 -0.59 -14.58
C GLU A 261 -3.90 -1.50 -13.68
N LEU A 262 -4.39 -2.69 -13.34
CA LEU A 262 -3.61 -3.72 -12.66
C LEU A 262 -2.84 -4.55 -13.70
N PRO A 263 -1.58 -4.92 -13.43
CA PRO A 263 -0.84 -5.81 -14.32
C PRO A 263 -1.37 -7.25 -14.20
N ILE A 264 -1.12 -8.10 -15.21
CA ILE A 264 -1.75 -9.43 -15.35
C ILE A 264 -1.44 -10.37 -14.17
N GLU A 265 -0.30 -10.15 -13.51
CA GLU A 265 0.18 -10.91 -12.37
C GLU A 265 -0.71 -10.75 -11.14
N VAL A 266 -1.50 -9.67 -11.05
CA VAL A 266 -2.41 -9.41 -9.91
C VAL A 266 -3.84 -9.09 -10.34
N ARG A 267 -4.08 -8.78 -11.62
CA ARG A 267 -5.41 -8.52 -12.18
C ARG A 267 -6.30 -9.75 -12.02
N ASN A 268 -7.55 -9.53 -11.65
CA ASN A 268 -8.57 -10.56 -11.47
C ASN A 268 -8.24 -11.61 -10.37
N LYS A 269 -7.32 -11.28 -9.45
CA LYS A 269 -6.87 -12.15 -8.36
C LYS A 269 -7.21 -11.57 -6.99
N LEU A 270 -7.58 -12.42 -6.05
CA LEU A 270 -7.85 -12.05 -4.66
C LEU A 270 -6.63 -12.33 -3.78
N PHE A 271 -6.30 -11.36 -2.93
CA PHE A 271 -5.20 -11.44 -1.99
C PHE A 271 -5.65 -11.09 -0.58
N PHE A 272 -5.31 -11.94 0.38
CA PHE A 272 -5.76 -11.83 1.77
C PHE A 272 -4.72 -11.16 2.69
N HIS A 273 -3.46 -11.12 2.27
CA HIS A 273 -2.35 -10.57 3.05
C HIS A 273 -1.23 -10.07 2.12
N TYR A 274 -0.37 -9.15 2.55
CA TYR A 274 0.72 -8.66 1.67
C TYR A 274 1.73 -9.76 1.30
N HIS A 275 2.01 -10.70 2.21
CA HIS A 275 2.80 -11.89 1.88
C HIS A 275 2.18 -12.78 0.80
N HIS A 276 0.84 -12.73 0.62
CA HIS A 276 0.17 -13.47 -0.45
C HIS A 276 0.57 -12.88 -1.82
N PHE A 277 0.64 -11.54 -1.95
CA PHE A 277 1.20 -10.91 -3.15
C PHE A 277 2.65 -11.34 -3.37
N CYS A 278 3.49 -11.28 -2.32
CA CYS A 278 4.89 -11.68 -2.41
C CYS A 278 5.05 -13.11 -2.93
N ALA A 279 4.28 -14.06 -2.39
CA ALA A 279 4.35 -15.46 -2.77
C ALA A 279 3.90 -15.70 -4.22
N VAL A 280 2.77 -15.10 -4.64
CA VAL A 280 2.26 -15.21 -6.02
C VAL A 280 3.21 -14.55 -7.04
N LEU A 281 3.90 -13.48 -6.63
CA LEU A 281 4.90 -12.78 -7.45
C LEU A 281 6.31 -13.43 -7.38
N GLY A 282 6.46 -14.59 -6.73
CA GLY A 282 7.71 -15.34 -6.73
C GLY A 282 8.80 -14.79 -5.80
N CYS A 283 8.45 -14.07 -4.73
CA CYS A 283 9.43 -13.61 -3.75
C CYS A 283 10.11 -14.80 -3.04
N PRO A 284 11.45 -14.91 -3.05
CA PRO A 284 12.17 -16.03 -2.42
C PRO A 284 12.05 -16.05 -0.88
N HIS A 285 11.63 -14.93 -0.27
CA HIS A 285 11.49 -14.80 1.18
C HIS A 285 10.04 -14.87 1.67
N ALA A 286 9.08 -15.13 0.78
CA ALA A 286 7.69 -15.22 1.20
C ALA A 286 7.48 -16.46 2.10
N PRO A 287 6.69 -16.37 3.17
CA PRO A 287 6.32 -17.51 3.99
C PRO A 287 5.28 -18.40 3.26
N VAL A 288 5.73 -19.13 2.24
CA VAL A 288 4.86 -19.87 1.30
C VAL A 288 3.92 -20.84 2.02
N GLU A 289 4.43 -21.62 2.98
CA GLU A 289 3.61 -22.58 3.74
C GLU A 289 2.44 -21.92 4.49
N GLU A 290 2.66 -20.72 5.02
CA GLU A 290 1.60 -19.97 5.71
C GLU A 290 0.57 -19.41 4.72
N ILE A 291 1.01 -19.06 3.50
CA ILE A 291 0.11 -18.66 2.42
C ILE A 291 -0.70 -19.85 1.89
N GLU A 292 -0.12 -21.03 1.77
CA GLU A 292 -0.85 -22.24 1.40
C GLU A 292 -1.99 -22.55 2.38
N LYS A 293 -1.73 -22.44 3.69
CA LYS A 293 -2.77 -22.59 4.73
C LYS A 293 -3.87 -21.55 4.53
N LEU A 294 -3.49 -20.30 4.30
CA LEU A 294 -4.43 -19.20 4.09
C LEU A 294 -5.31 -19.40 2.84
N VAL A 295 -4.72 -19.91 1.74
CA VAL A 295 -5.44 -20.20 0.49
C VAL A 295 -6.34 -21.43 0.61
N LYS A 296 -5.92 -22.46 1.37
CA LYS A 296 -6.79 -23.61 1.70
C LYS A 296 -8.07 -23.15 2.40
N ASP A 297 -7.94 -22.18 3.31
CA ASP A 297 -9.04 -21.60 4.09
C ASP A 297 -9.73 -20.40 3.42
N LYS A 298 -9.53 -20.15 2.11
CA LYS A 298 -10.06 -18.98 1.38
C LYS A 298 -11.53 -18.64 1.64
N ASN A 299 -12.37 -19.64 1.88
CA ASN A 299 -13.82 -19.46 2.07
C ASN A 299 -14.14 -18.60 3.31
N LYS A 300 -13.22 -18.54 4.29
CA LYS A 300 -13.32 -17.68 5.47
C LYS A 300 -12.94 -16.23 5.18
N TYR A 301 -12.32 -15.95 4.04
CA TYR A 301 -11.70 -14.66 3.75
C TYR A 301 -12.25 -13.95 2.51
N ILE A 302 -13.25 -14.52 1.82
CA ILE A 302 -13.85 -13.91 0.63
C ILE A 302 -15.27 -13.50 0.95
N ASN A 303 -15.62 -12.27 0.58
CA ASN A 303 -16.98 -11.78 0.62
C ASN A 303 -17.37 -11.21 -0.75
N PHE A 304 -18.42 -11.72 -1.37
CA PHE A 304 -18.95 -11.17 -2.62
C PHE A 304 -19.76 -9.91 -2.39
N PHE A 305 -20.22 -9.70 -1.16
CA PHE A 305 -20.95 -8.52 -0.75
C PHE A 305 -20.07 -7.60 0.09
N PRO A 306 -20.48 -6.35 0.34
CA PRO A 306 -19.71 -5.44 1.19
C PRO A 306 -19.48 -6.03 2.58
N ARG A 307 -18.22 -6.29 2.93
CA ARG A 307 -17.84 -6.55 4.31
C ARG A 307 -18.24 -5.37 5.20
N LEU A 308 -17.91 -4.16 4.76
CA LEU A 308 -18.37 -2.91 5.37
C LEU A 308 -18.24 -1.77 4.37
N SER A 309 -19.38 -1.19 3.99
CA SER A 309 -19.47 0.08 3.26
C SER A 309 -20.29 1.08 4.08
N LYS A 310 -19.80 2.32 4.16
CA LYS A 310 -20.39 3.40 4.96
C LYS A 310 -20.82 4.52 4.01
N GLY A 311 -21.97 5.13 4.22
CA GLY A 311 -22.52 6.11 3.29
C GLY A 311 -23.80 6.74 3.81
N THR A 312 -24.52 7.39 2.90
CA THR A 312 -25.84 7.95 3.22
C THR A 312 -26.90 6.87 3.23
N LYS A 313 -28.07 7.17 3.80
CA LYS A 313 -29.21 6.24 3.81
C LYS A 313 -29.65 5.87 2.40
N THR A 314 -29.76 6.88 1.54
CA THR A 314 -30.24 6.74 0.17
C THR A 314 -29.27 5.90 -0.66
N GLU A 315 -27.98 6.25 -0.64
CA GLU A 315 -26.92 5.55 -1.37
C GLU A 315 -26.89 4.05 -1.03
N LEU A 316 -26.93 3.71 0.26
CA LEU A 316 -26.81 2.32 0.69
C LEU A 316 -28.12 1.54 0.56
N LEU A 317 -29.28 2.21 0.57
CA LEU A 317 -30.56 1.57 0.27
C LEU A 317 -30.66 1.23 -1.22
N GLU A 318 -30.22 2.12 -2.11
CA GLU A 318 -30.08 1.82 -3.54
C GLU A 318 -29.15 0.63 -3.75
N LYS A 319 -27.99 0.63 -3.09
CA LYS A 319 -27.06 -0.50 -3.15
C LYS A 319 -27.68 -1.82 -2.69
N LEU A 320 -28.46 -1.81 -1.60
CA LEU A 320 -29.14 -3.01 -1.12
C LEU A 320 -30.17 -3.52 -2.15
N LYS A 321 -30.90 -2.62 -2.81
CA LYS A 321 -31.86 -2.96 -3.87
C LYS A 321 -31.18 -3.50 -5.14
N GLU A 322 -30.02 -2.97 -5.51
CA GLU A 322 -29.20 -3.52 -6.59
C GLU A 322 -28.81 -4.97 -6.28
N ILE A 323 -28.29 -5.22 -5.07
CA ILE A 323 -27.93 -6.57 -4.63
C ILE A 323 -29.14 -7.49 -4.62
N GLN A 324 -30.28 -7.02 -4.11
CA GLN A 324 -31.54 -7.77 -4.11
C GLN A 324 -31.93 -8.17 -5.54
N THR A 325 -31.93 -7.23 -6.47
CA THR A 325 -32.33 -7.46 -7.86
C THR A 325 -31.41 -8.46 -8.56
N GLU A 326 -30.10 -8.36 -8.33
CA GLU A 326 -29.10 -9.20 -9.00
C GLU A 326 -29.00 -10.62 -8.40
N TYR A 327 -29.14 -10.76 -7.08
CA TYR A 327 -28.78 -11.98 -6.37
C TYR A 327 -29.94 -12.64 -5.60
N PHE A 328 -31.03 -11.91 -5.35
CA PHE A 328 -32.14 -12.32 -4.50
C PHE A 328 -33.50 -11.88 -5.08
N SER A 329 -33.70 -12.05 -6.39
CA SER A 329 -34.86 -11.51 -7.14
C SER A 329 -36.22 -11.89 -6.55
N GLU A 330 -36.30 -13.06 -5.91
CA GLU A 330 -37.54 -13.62 -5.36
C GLU A 330 -37.83 -13.19 -3.91
N LEU A 331 -36.92 -12.46 -3.27
CA LEU A 331 -37.03 -12.07 -1.86
C LEU A 331 -37.28 -10.57 -1.73
N GLU A 332 -38.14 -10.17 -0.80
CA GLU A 332 -38.39 -8.76 -0.47
C GLU A 332 -37.44 -8.23 0.61
N ILE A 333 -37.28 -6.91 0.69
CA ILE A 333 -36.53 -6.27 1.78
C ILE A 333 -37.41 -6.18 3.04
N SER A 334 -37.03 -6.91 4.08
CA SER A 334 -37.63 -6.81 5.40
C SER A 334 -37.03 -5.68 6.21
N THR A 335 -37.82 -5.09 7.11
CA THR A 335 -37.37 -4.02 8.02
C THR A 335 -37.54 -4.47 9.47
N HIS A 336 -36.49 -4.32 10.25
CA HIS A 336 -36.46 -4.65 11.67
C HIS A 336 -35.95 -3.45 12.49
N LYS A 337 -36.18 -3.49 13.80
CA LYS A 337 -35.58 -2.54 14.75
C LYS A 337 -34.80 -3.33 15.80
N ALA A 338 -33.59 -2.87 16.12
CA ALA A 338 -32.76 -3.49 17.14
C ALA A 338 -32.02 -2.42 17.94
N LYS A 339 -31.77 -2.72 19.21
CA LYS A 339 -30.84 -1.95 20.03
C LYS A 339 -29.40 -2.20 19.57
N VAL A 340 -28.52 -1.21 19.77
CA VAL A 340 -27.07 -1.35 19.53
C VAL A 340 -26.49 -2.54 20.29
N SER A 341 -26.85 -2.75 21.56
CA SER A 341 -26.35 -3.90 22.33
C SER A 341 -26.66 -5.25 21.66
N ARG A 342 -27.87 -5.41 21.10
CA ARG A 342 -28.24 -6.63 20.36
C ARG A 342 -27.35 -6.87 19.15
N LEU A 343 -27.02 -5.82 18.38
CA LEU A 343 -26.16 -5.95 17.20
C LEU A 343 -24.73 -6.37 17.55
N ILE A 344 -24.27 -6.09 18.77
CA ILE A 344 -22.92 -6.40 19.23
C ILE A 344 -22.86 -7.79 19.91
N GLU A 345 -23.89 -8.15 20.67
CA GLU A 345 -23.83 -9.30 21.59
C GLU A 345 -24.58 -10.55 21.08
N HIS A 346 -25.53 -10.39 20.16
CA HIS A 346 -26.41 -11.49 19.74
C HIS A 346 -25.79 -12.36 18.65
N GLU A 347 -25.98 -13.68 18.75
CA GLU A 347 -25.41 -14.70 17.86
C GLU A 347 -25.77 -14.49 16.36
N ASP A 348 -27.00 -14.06 16.06
CA ASP A 348 -27.44 -13.65 14.72
C ASP A 348 -26.43 -12.73 13.97
N PHE A 349 -25.69 -11.91 14.71
CA PHE A 349 -24.80 -10.89 14.15
C PHE A 349 -23.31 -11.21 14.33
N GLU A 350 -22.95 -12.28 15.04
CA GLU A 350 -21.55 -12.63 15.35
C GLU A 350 -20.70 -12.81 14.08
N SER A 351 -21.32 -13.36 13.02
CA SER A 351 -20.65 -13.63 11.75
C SER A 351 -20.47 -12.39 10.86
N PHE A 352 -21.14 -11.28 11.17
CA PHE A 352 -21.04 -10.02 10.42
C PHE A 352 -19.83 -9.22 10.86
N THR A 353 -18.78 -9.24 10.05
CA THR A 353 -17.57 -8.49 10.37
C THR A 353 -17.74 -6.99 10.11
N GLY A 354 -17.36 -6.14 11.07
CA GLY A 354 -17.33 -4.68 10.90
C GLY A 354 -18.56 -3.92 11.41
N ILE A 355 -19.50 -4.59 12.09
CA ILE A 355 -20.64 -3.95 12.75
C ILE A 355 -20.15 -2.90 13.77
N ASP A 356 -19.16 -3.24 14.59
CA ASP A 356 -18.50 -2.33 15.53
C ASP A 356 -18.07 -1.00 14.88
N GLN A 357 -17.33 -1.09 13.79
CA GLN A 357 -16.84 0.07 13.03
C GLN A 357 -17.98 0.82 12.32
N GLY A 358 -19.04 0.11 11.93
CA GLY A 358 -20.25 0.68 11.37
C GLY A 358 -21.00 1.52 12.40
N ILE A 359 -21.28 0.95 13.57
CA ILE A 359 -21.97 1.61 14.69
C ILE A 359 -21.19 2.84 15.16
N ALA A 360 -19.87 2.72 15.33
CA ALA A 360 -19.05 3.87 15.70
C ALA A 360 -19.11 5.00 14.64
N TYR A 361 -19.22 4.68 13.35
CA TYR A 361 -19.43 5.69 12.31
C TYR A 361 -20.81 6.36 12.39
N LEU A 362 -21.86 5.61 12.74
CA LEU A 362 -23.22 6.14 12.88
C LEU A 362 -23.34 7.18 14.01
N PHE A 363 -22.62 6.98 15.11
CA PHE A 363 -22.76 7.78 16.35
C PHE A 363 -21.60 8.73 16.64
N ALA A 364 -20.48 8.66 15.91
CA ALA A 364 -19.37 9.58 16.11
C ALA A 364 -19.80 11.05 15.95
N GLU A 365 -19.41 11.90 16.89
CA GLU A 365 -19.70 13.34 16.84
C GLU A 365 -19.06 14.00 15.62
N THR A 366 -17.81 13.66 15.34
CA THR A 366 -17.07 14.15 14.17
C THR A 366 -16.48 13.00 13.35
N LEU A 367 -16.25 13.26 12.06
CA LEU A 367 -15.70 12.29 11.12
C LEU A 367 -14.49 12.88 10.40
N ASN A 368 -13.50 12.03 10.11
CA ASN A 368 -12.45 12.31 9.13
C ASN A 368 -12.68 11.44 7.89
N GLY A 369 -13.41 11.99 6.91
CA GLY A 369 -13.98 11.21 5.81
C GLY A 369 -15.04 10.23 6.33
N LYS A 370 -14.86 8.93 6.07
CA LYS A 370 -15.76 7.85 6.56
C LYS A 370 -15.30 7.22 7.90
N ARG A 371 -14.35 7.84 8.60
CA ARG A 371 -13.77 7.32 9.86
C ARG A 371 -14.26 8.14 11.05
N HIS A 372 -14.67 7.46 12.12
CA HIS A 372 -14.93 8.10 13.40
C HIS A 372 -13.63 8.66 13.99
N THR A 373 -13.76 9.72 14.78
CA THR A 373 -12.71 10.25 15.67
C THR A 373 -12.99 9.75 17.09
N GLY A 374 -11.93 9.60 17.91
CA GLY A 374 -12.06 9.06 19.27
C GLY A 374 -12.11 7.54 19.37
N SER A 375 -12.24 7.05 20.60
CA SER A 375 -12.29 5.62 20.94
C SER A 375 -13.56 4.97 20.39
N MET A 376 -13.39 3.91 19.61
CA MET A 376 -14.51 3.15 19.06
C MET A 376 -15.35 2.52 20.17
N GLU A 377 -14.69 1.99 21.20
CA GLU A 377 -15.32 1.33 22.33
C GLU A 377 -16.20 2.30 23.13
N ASP A 378 -15.68 3.48 23.47
CA ASP A 378 -16.41 4.51 24.21
C ASP A 378 -17.65 4.98 23.45
N ILE A 379 -17.53 5.15 22.12
CA ILE A 379 -18.66 5.53 21.26
C ILE A 379 -19.76 4.45 21.33
N ILE A 380 -19.39 3.17 21.22
CA ILE A 380 -20.37 2.07 21.25
C ILE A 380 -21.02 1.98 22.63
N GLN A 381 -20.22 2.01 23.70
CA GLN A 381 -20.70 1.91 25.09
C GLN A 381 -21.71 3.01 25.43
N LYS A 382 -21.46 4.25 25.00
CA LYS A 382 -22.36 5.40 25.21
C LYS A 382 -23.73 5.24 24.52
N HIS A 383 -23.83 4.45 23.46
CA HIS A 383 -25.03 4.35 22.62
C HIS A 383 -25.66 2.96 22.62
N THR A 384 -25.35 2.08 23.58
CA THR A 384 -25.84 0.69 23.65
C THR A 384 -27.37 0.56 23.64
N SER A 385 -28.08 1.52 24.23
CA SER A 385 -29.55 1.55 24.30
C SER A 385 -30.23 2.13 23.06
N GLU A 386 -29.49 2.75 22.15
CA GLU A 386 -30.04 3.39 20.96
C GLU A 386 -30.63 2.36 19.99
N ILE A 387 -31.75 2.73 19.35
CA ILE A 387 -32.48 1.86 18.43
C ILE A 387 -32.10 2.22 16.99
N LEU A 388 -31.62 1.23 16.26
CA LEU A 388 -31.28 1.33 14.84
C LEU A 388 -32.34 0.63 13.99
N THR A 389 -32.53 1.13 12.76
CA THR A 389 -33.35 0.46 11.76
C THR A 389 -32.48 -0.47 10.94
N LEU A 390 -32.87 -1.72 10.85
CA LEU A 390 -32.20 -2.76 10.09
C LEU A 390 -33.01 -3.09 8.84
N LYS A 391 -32.34 -3.26 7.71
CA LYS A 391 -32.93 -3.77 6.48
C LYS A 391 -32.12 -4.96 5.99
N THR A 392 -32.81 -6.05 5.68
CA THR A 392 -32.23 -7.31 5.20
C THR A 392 -33.10 -7.82 4.04
N ILE A 393 -32.55 -8.66 3.18
CA ILE A 393 -33.26 -9.26 2.06
C ILE A 393 -33.78 -10.63 2.51
N GLY A 394 -35.10 -10.84 2.44
CA GLY A 394 -35.78 -11.99 3.02
C GLY A 394 -36.13 -11.80 4.50
N ALA A 395 -36.66 -12.85 5.13
CA ALA A 395 -37.13 -12.81 6.52
C ALA A 395 -36.04 -13.11 7.57
N THR A 396 -34.85 -13.52 7.13
CA THR A 396 -33.72 -13.89 7.99
C THR A 396 -32.52 -12.98 7.74
N PHE A 397 -31.48 -13.08 8.58
CA PHE A 397 -30.23 -12.35 8.41
C PHE A 397 -29.19 -13.09 7.53
N ASP A 398 -29.62 -13.98 6.62
CA ASP A 398 -28.74 -14.68 5.66
C ASP A 398 -28.50 -13.87 4.36
N SER A 399 -28.43 -12.54 4.48
CA SER A 399 -28.16 -11.61 3.39
C SER A 399 -27.34 -10.41 3.87
N PRO A 400 -26.90 -9.49 2.99
CA PRO A 400 -26.35 -8.22 3.44
C PRO A 400 -27.33 -7.46 4.34
N LEU A 401 -26.79 -6.86 5.39
CA LEU A 401 -27.50 -6.12 6.42
C LEU A 401 -27.20 -4.63 6.28
N LEU A 402 -28.23 -3.84 5.98
CA LEU A 402 -28.19 -2.38 5.99
C LEU A 402 -28.65 -1.87 7.36
N VAL A 403 -27.81 -1.09 8.01
CA VAL A 403 -28.06 -0.50 9.33
C VAL A 403 -28.13 1.01 9.20
N ILE A 404 -29.23 1.58 9.67
CA ILE A 404 -29.59 2.98 9.48
C ILE A 404 -29.77 3.65 10.85
N ASN A 405 -29.10 4.78 11.04
CA ASN A 405 -29.38 5.66 12.16
C ASN A 405 -30.56 6.58 11.83
N ALA A 406 -31.61 6.59 12.65
CA ALA A 406 -32.77 7.42 12.40
C ALA A 406 -32.46 8.93 12.55
N THR A 407 -31.51 9.30 13.41
CA THR A 407 -31.28 10.68 13.85
C THR A 407 -30.37 11.51 12.94
N ASN A 408 -29.64 10.87 12.03
CA ASN A 408 -28.78 11.54 11.05
C ASN A 408 -28.83 10.81 9.71
N ASP A 409 -28.23 11.35 8.64
CA ASP A 409 -28.23 10.70 7.32
C ASP A 409 -27.10 9.66 7.15
N ARG A 410 -26.72 8.94 8.21
CA ARG A 410 -25.65 7.94 8.14
C ARG A 410 -26.22 6.53 8.14
N ALA A 411 -25.64 5.69 7.29
CA ALA A 411 -25.91 4.26 7.22
C ALA A 411 -24.63 3.47 6.97
N PHE A 412 -24.67 2.17 7.25
CA PHE A 412 -23.67 1.24 6.74
C PHE A 412 -24.32 -0.06 6.27
N ILE A 413 -23.72 -0.71 5.29
CA ILE A 413 -24.06 -2.05 4.85
C ILE A 413 -22.89 -2.97 5.16
N CYS A 414 -23.20 -4.13 5.73
CA CYS A 414 -22.22 -5.17 6.03
C CYS A 414 -22.80 -6.55 5.68
N SER A 415 -21.95 -7.54 5.59
CA SER A 415 -22.36 -8.90 5.27
C SER A 415 -21.44 -9.89 5.95
N SER A 416 -21.97 -11.09 6.18
CA SER A 416 -21.22 -12.18 6.77
C SER A 416 -20.59 -13.05 5.68
N VAL A 417 -19.37 -13.53 5.96
CA VAL A 417 -18.70 -14.53 5.11
C VAL A 417 -19.45 -15.85 5.13
N SER A 418 -20.18 -16.18 6.20
CA SER A 418 -20.91 -17.44 6.34
C SER A 418 -22.25 -17.45 5.60
N ASN A 419 -22.69 -16.33 5.02
CA ASN A 419 -23.95 -16.27 4.29
C ASN A 419 -24.01 -17.34 3.19
N SER A 420 -25.15 -18.03 3.07
CA SER A 420 -25.31 -19.19 2.20
C SER A 420 -24.98 -18.85 0.75
N LEU A 421 -25.52 -17.74 0.25
CA LEU A 421 -25.26 -17.28 -1.10
C LEU A 421 -23.79 -16.85 -1.30
N ASN A 422 -23.16 -16.23 -0.31
CA ASN A 422 -21.73 -15.92 -0.39
C ASN A 422 -20.89 -17.19 -0.56
N GLN A 423 -21.16 -18.23 0.24
CA GLN A 423 -20.48 -19.53 0.12
C GLN A 423 -20.75 -20.21 -1.23
N GLN A 424 -21.97 -20.09 -1.77
CA GLN A 424 -22.31 -20.57 -3.11
C GLN A 424 -21.54 -19.81 -4.20
N LEU A 425 -21.45 -18.48 -4.10
CA LEU A 425 -20.69 -17.65 -5.03
C LEU A 425 -19.20 -17.98 -4.97
N ILE A 426 -18.63 -18.22 -3.78
CA ILE A 426 -17.24 -18.68 -3.65
C ILE A 426 -17.02 -19.99 -4.41
N LYS A 427 -17.90 -20.99 -4.22
CA LYS A 427 -17.79 -22.28 -4.93
C LYS A 427 -17.89 -22.13 -6.45
N THR A 428 -18.83 -21.30 -6.92
CA THR A 428 -19.14 -21.19 -8.34
C THR A 428 -18.22 -20.25 -9.09
N ARG A 429 -17.83 -19.11 -8.49
CA ARG A 429 -17.10 -17.99 -9.12
C ARG A 429 -15.62 -17.92 -8.77
N ILE A 430 -15.11 -18.67 -7.80
CA ILE A 430 -13.69 -18.67 -7.45
C ILE A 430 -12.98 -19.89 -8.02
N LYS A 431 -11.81 -19.67 -8.63
CA LYS A 431 -10.86 -20.72 -9.04
C LYS A 431 -9.56 -20.55 -8.26
N VAL A 432 -9.01 -21.66 -7.79
CA VAL A 432 -7.69 -21.69 -7.15
C VAL A 432 -6.74 -22.46 -8.05
N ASP A 433 -5.55 -21.92 -8.22
CA ASP A 433 -4.44 -22.54 -8.95
C ASP A 433 -3.16 -22.30 -8.16
N ASN A 434 -2.69 -23.34 -7.46
CA ASN A 434 -1.64 -23.25 -6.45
C ASN A 434 -1.95 -22.14 -5.40
N LEU A 435 -1.07 -21.14 -5.27
CA LEU A 435 -1.25 -20.00 -4.37
C LEU A 435 -2.21 -18.96 -4.94
N THR A 436 -2.60 -19.05 -6.21
CA THR A 436 -3.38 -18.00 -6.86
C THR A 436 -4.88 -18.23 -6.69
N VAL A 437 -5.59 -17.24 -6.14
CA VAL A 437 -7.05 -17.20 -6.05
C VAL A 437 -7.59 -16.22 -7.10
N LYS A 438 -8.38 -16.69 -8.07
CA LYS A 438 -8.92 -15.91 -9.19
C LYS A 438 -10.45 -15.90 -9.20
N LEU A 439 -11.02 -14.82 -9.70
CA LEU A 439 -12.42 -14.81 -10.15
C LEU A 439 -12.49 -15.55 -11.50
N LYS A 440 -13.53 -16.38 -11.68
CA LYS A 440 -13.79 -17.11 -12.92
C LYS A 440 -14.44 -16.24 -13.98
#